data_AF-A0A944YT81-F1
#
_entry.id   AF-A0A944YT81-F1
#
_cell.length_a   1.000
_cell.length_b   1.000
_cell.length_c   1.000
_cell.angle_alpha   90.00
_cell.angle_beta   90.00
_cell.angle_gamma   90.00
#
_symmetry.space_group_name_H-M   'P 1'
#
loop_
_entity.id
_entity.type
_entity.pdbx_description
1 polymer ?
#
loop_
_entity_poly.entity_id
_entity_poly.type
_entity_poly.pdbx_seq_one_letter_code
_entity_poly.pdbx_strand_id
1 'polypeptide(L)'
;MKKYIPNSLTLFRVVLVPVFFWLIYYSDLKYNFQWATFVFIVASITDIFDGLLARRFGVVTNFGKIMDPLADKFLTLLALVALISEPMKMMNVYVFYIILFREVFITLLRQYYTMKKIYIQANVWGKVKTTFQLTGIISALVYYSLLYPFIPTYHSKFQFGFNIFFWITAVITVLSGVTYLFPNARKGN
;
A
#
# COMPACT_ATOMS: atom_id res chain seq x y z
N MET A 1 -5.00 -13.50 28.18
CA MET A 1 -4.99 -12.12 27.62
C MET A 1 -4.04 -11.92 26.43
N LYS A 2 -2.90 -12.63 26.27
CA LYS A 2 -1.95 -12.46 25.13
C LYS A 2 -2.46 -12.86 23.73
N LYS A 3 -3.67 -13.44 23.61
CA LYS A 3 -4.23 -13.98 22.35
C LYS A 3 -5.01 -12.95 21.52
N TYR A 4 -5.32 -11.78 22.09
CA TYR A 4 -6.18 -10.76 21.46
C TYR A 4 -5.44 -9.57 20.85
N ILE A 5 -4.17 -9.36 21.22
CA ILE A 5 -3.37 -8.20 20.78
C ILE A 5 -3.20 -8.14 19.25
N PRO A 6 -2.91 -9.25 18.53
CA PRO A 6 -2.77 -9.19 17.08
C PRO A 6 -4.09 -8.82 16.38
N ASN A 7 -5.20 -9.45 16.79
CA ASN A 7 -6.52 -9.15 16.25
C ASN A 7 -6.95 -7.69 16.47
N SER A 8 -6.56 -7.08 17.59
CA SER A 8 -6.89 -5.67 17.85
C SER A 8 -6.17 -4.71 16.90
N LEU A 9 -4.93 -5.01 16.52
CA LEU A 9 -4.16 -4.19 15.56
C LEU A 9 -4.71 -4.33 14.13
N THR A 10 -5.04 -5.56 13.71
CA THR A 10 -5.74 -5.81 12.45
C THR A 10 -7.07 -5.05 12.40
N LEU A 11 -7.90 -5.19 13.44
CA LEU A 11 -9.21 -4.54 13.51
C LEU A 11 -9.08 -3.02 13.48
N PHE A 12 -8.09 -2.49 14.21
CA PHE A 12 -7.77 -1.07 14.20
C PHE A 12 -7.44 -0.59 12.78
N ARG A 13 -6.59 -1.30 12.03
CA ARG A 13 -6.28 -0.93 10.64
C ARG A 13 -7.49 -1.01 9.71
N VAL A 14 -8.31 -2.04 9.86
CA VAL A 14 -9.57 -2.20 9.11
C VAL A 14 -10.48 -0.99 9.32
N VAL A 15 -10.51 -0.41 10.52
CA VAL A 15 -11.24 0.83 10.81
C VAL A 15 -10.53 2.07 10.26
N LEU A 16 -9.19 2.10 10.26
CA LEU A 16 -8.45 3.23 9.70
C LEU A 16 -8.61 3.39 8.18
N VAL A 17 -8.85 2.30 7.44
CA VAL A 17 -9.07 2.34 5.98
C VAL A 17 -10.25 3.25 5.58
N PRO A 18 -11.49 3.05 6.08
CA PRO A 18 -12.61 3.93 5.76
C PRO A 18 -12.43 5.32 6.38
N VAL A 19 -11.75 5.46 7.51
CA VAL A 19 -11.42 6.78 8.08
C VAL A 19 -10.51 7.56 7.14
N PHE A 20 -9.46 6.94 6.60
CA PHE A 20 -8.58 7.54 5.61
C PHE A 20 -9.37 7.99 4.37
N PHE A 21 -10.23 7.11 3.84
CA PHE A 21 -11.07 7.42 2.70
C PHE A 21 -11.99 8.63 2.96
N TRP A 22 -12.68 8.62 4.11
CA TRP A 22 -13.56 9.72 4.50
C TRP A 22 -12.80 11.04 4.65
N LEU A 23 -11.61 11.02 5.27
CA LEU A 23 -10.78 12.20 5.44
C LEU A 23 -10.33 12.82 4.10
N ILE A 24 -10.07 12.01 3.08
CA ILE A 24 -9.65 12.50 1.76
C ILE A 24 -10.82 13.05 0.93
N TYR A 25 -11.97 12.36 0.92
CA TYR A 25 -13.02 12.63 -0.09
C TYR A 25 -14.27 13.34 0.44
N TYR A 26 -14.56 13.25 1.75
CA TYR A 26 -15.83 13.70 2.32
C TYR A 26 -15.69 14.62 3.53
N SER A 27 -14.48 14.77 4.07
CA SER A 27 -14.24 15.53 5.28
C SER A 27 -13.99 17.00 4.98
N ASP A 28 -14.81 17.86 5.57
CA ASP A 28 -14.63 19.32 5.61
C ASP A 28 -13.83 19.77 6.85
N LEU A 29 -13.22 18.83 7.58
CA LEU A 29 -12.42 19.15 8.76
C LEU A 29 -11.22 20.02 8.37
N LYS A 30 -10.92 21.01 9.21
CA LYS A 30 -9.66 21.74 9.10
C LYS A 30 -8.51 20.73 9.19
N TYR A 31 -7.57 20.85 8.25
CA TYR A 31 -6.42 19.96 8.13
C TYR A 31 -6.75 18.48 7.82
N ASN A 32 -7.86 18.23 7.11
CA ASN A 32 -8.27 16.90 6.66
C ASN A 32 -7.13 16.09 5.99
N PHE A 33 -6.33 16.70 5.12
CA PHE A 33 -5.19 16.03 4.45
C PHE A 33 -4.05 15.68 5.41
N GLN A 34 -3.79 16.50 6.43
CA GLN A 34 -2.81 16.21 7.48
C GLN A 34 -3.28 15.04 8.34
N TRP A 35 -4.57 15.02 8.71
CA TRP A 35 -5.17 13.89 9.42
C TRP A 35 -5.14 12.61 8.57
N ALA A 36 -5.46 12.70 7.27
CA ALA A 36 -5.40 11.55 6.36
C ALA A 36 -3.97 11.00 6.26
N THR A 37 -2.98 11.89 6.11
CA THR A 37 -1.55 11.51 6.08
C THR A 37 -1.13 10.85 7.38
N PHE A 38 -1.53 11.41 8.53
CA PHE A 38 -1.27 10.83 9.84
C PHE A 38 -1.89 9.42 9.97
N VAL A 39 -3.16 9.27 9.60
CA VAL A 39 -3.85 7.97 9.61
C VAL A 39 -3.14 6.96 8.71
N PHE A 40 -2.72 7.35 7.51
CA PHE A 40 -2.01 6.48 6.58
C PHE A 40 -0.66 6.01 7.16
N ILE A 41 0.11 6.92 7.76
CA ILE A 41 1.40 6.60 8.39
C ILE A 41 1.20 5.66 9.58
N VAL A 42 0.24 5.95 10.46
CA VAL A 42 -0.09 5.10 11.61
C VAL A 42 -0.53 3.71 11.15
N ALA A 43 -1.42 3.63 10.16
CA ALA A 43 -1.88 2.36 9.59
C ALA A 43 -0.72 1.55 8.98
N SER A 44 0.21 2.20 8.28
CA SER A 44 1.39 1.56 7.70
C SER A 44 2.36 1.06 8.77
N ILE A 45 2.59 1.84 9.83
CA ILE A 45 3.47 1.48 10.94
C ILE A 45 2.88 0.30 11.74
N THR A 46 1.57 0.32 11.99
CA THR A 46 0.89 -0.77 12.71
C THR A 46 0.96 -2.11 11.99
N ASP A 47 1.09 -2.14 10.65
CA ASP A 47 1.35 -3.38 9.88
C ASP A 47 2.70 -4.02 10.20
N ILE A 48 3.73 -3.19 10.27
CA ILE A 48 5.08 -3.67 10.62
C ILE A 48 5.06 -4.26 12.03
N PHE A 49 4.43 -3.57 12.98
CA PHE A 49 4.35 -4.04 14.36
C PHE A 49 3.55 -5.33 14.51
N ASP A 50 2.41 -5.45 13.83
CA ASP A 50 1.59 -6.66 13.90
C ASP A 50 2.32 -7.87 13.31
N GLY A 51 3.02 -7.68 12.18
CA GLY A 51 3.88 -8.71 11.59
C GLY A 51 5.02 -9.15 12.51
N LEU A 52 5.61 -8.24 13.29
CA LEU A 52 6.65 -8.54 14.27
C LEU A 52 6.10 -9.27 15.51
N LEU A 53 4.95 -8.81 16.02
CA LEU A 53 4.29 -9.39 17.20
C LEU A 53 3.76 -10.80 16.89
N ALA A 54 3.12 -10.99 15.74
CA ALA A 54 2.62 -12.30 15.31
C ALA A 54 3.75 -13.34 15.20
N ARG A 55 4.91 -12.95 14.66
CA ARG A 55 6.11 -13.82 14.59
C ARG A 55 6.70 -14.12 15.97
N ARG A 56 6.75 -13.11 16.87
CA ARG A 56 7.34 -13.27 18.20
C ARG A 56 6.45 -14.10 19.14
N PHE A 57 5.14 -13.99 19.03
CA PHE A 57 4.20 -14.67 19.94
C PHE A 57 3.60 -15.96 19.37
N GLY A 58 3.82 -16.27 18.08
CA GLY A 58 3.30 -17.50 17.46
C GLY A 58 1.78 -17.57 17.38
N VAL A 59 1.08 -16.47 17.65
CA VAL A 59 -0.38 -16.38 17.62
C VAL A 59 -0.79 -15.82 16.27
N VAL A 60 -1.16 -16.71 15.35
CA VAL A 60 -1.72 -16.31 14.05
C VAL A 60 -3.17 -16.81 13.99
N THR A 61 -4.13 -15.88 13.96
CA THR A 61 -5.55 -16.21 13.84
C THR A 61 -5.94 -16.35 12.37
N ASN A 62 -6.96 -17.15 12.07
CA ASN A 62 -7.49 -17.26 10.70
C ASN A 62 -8.10 -15.95 10.20
N PHE A 63 -8.65 -15.14 11.12
CA PHE A 63 -9.19 -13.82 10.82
C PHE A 63 -8.08 -12.85 10.38
N GLY A 64 -7.01 -12.70 11.16
CA GLY A 64 -5.88 -11.81 10.83
C GLY A 64 -5.23 -12.18 9.48
N LYS A 65 -5.00 -13.48 9.24
CA LYS A 65 -4.44 -13.98 7.96
C LYS A 65 -5.17 -13.48 6.71
N ILE A 66 -6.48 -13.26 6.81
CA ILE A 66 -7.31 -12.82 5.68
C ILE A 66 -7.46 -11.29 5.69
N MET A 67 -7.66 -10.70 6.87
CA MET A 67 -7.96 -9.28 7.02
C MET A 67 -6.71 -8.40 6.88
N ASP A 68 -5.54 -8.83 7.34
CA ASP A 68 -4.31 -8.02 7.23
C ASP A 68 -3.95 -7.73 5.76
N PRO A 69 -3.86 -8.74 4.86
CA PRO A 69 -3.53 -8.50 3.46
C PRO A 69 -4.64 -7.77 2.71
N LEU A 70 -5.88 -7.84 3.20
CA LEU A 70 -7.02 -7.16 2.63
C LEU A 70 -6.97 -5.67 2.99
N ALA A 71 -6.84 -5.34 4.28
CA ALA A 71 -6.74 -3.97 4.76
C ALA A 71 -5.54 -3.23 4.16
N ASP A 72 -4.38 -3.90 4.07
CA ASP A 72 -3.17 -3.35 3.44
C ASP A 72 -3.41 -2.94 1.97
N LYS A 73 -4.03 -3.83 1.18
CA LYS A 73 -4.36 -3.53 -0.22
C LYS A 73 -5.36 -2.41 -0.36
N PHE A 74 -6.43 -2.40 0.44
CA PHE A 74 -7.41 -1.32 0.37
C PHE A 74 -6.78 0.01 0.75
N LEU A 75 -5.99 0.06 1.82
CA LEU A 75 -5.31 1.28 2.24
C LEU A 75 -4.41 1.84 1.13
N THR A 76 -3.55 0.99 0.57
CA THR A 76 -2.60 1.38 -0.48
C THR A 76 -3.30 1.77 -1.77
N LEU A 77 -4.35 1.04 -2.18
CA LEU A 77 -5.16 1.38 -3.36
C LEU A 77 -5.87 2.72 -3.17
N LEU A 78 -6.53 2.94 -2.04
CA LEU A 78 -7.22 4.21 -1.77
C LEU A 78 -6.26 5.39 -1.78
N ALA A 79 -5.05 5.21 -1.26
CA ALA A 79 -4.02 6.23 -1.31
C ALA A 79 -3.54 6.50 -2.75
N LEU A 80 -3.35 5.46 -3.58
CA LEU A 80 -3.04 5.65 -4.99
C LEU A 80 -4.18 6.36 -5.75
N VAL A 81 -5.45 6.07 -5.43
CA VAL A 81 -6.60 6.78 -6.01
C VAL A 81 -6.56 8.25 -5.59
N ALA A 82 -6.27 8.55 -4.32
CA ALA A 82 -6.14 9.94 -3.84
C ALA A 82 -5.07 10.73 -4.63
N LEU A 83 -3.99 10.06 -5.06
CA LEU A 83 -2.90 10.68 -5.81
C LEU A 83 -3.20 10.92 -7.30
N ILE A 84 -4.20 10.25 -7.89
CA ILE A 84 -4.63 10.52 -9.27
C ILE A 84 -5.83 11.48 -9.33
N SER A 85 -6.58 11.57 -8.25
CA SER A 85 -7.78 12.40 -8.15
C SER A 85 -7.46 13.84 -7.78
N GLU A 86 -8.35 14.76 -8.18
CA GLU A 86 -8.36 16.12 -7.63
C GLU A 86 -8.67 16.03 -6.12
N PRO A 87 -8.03 16.85 -5.27
CA PRO A 87 -7.19 18.00 -5.62
C PRO A 87 -5.67 17.73 -5.69
N MET A 88 -5.21 16.48 -5.55
CA MET A 88 -3.77 16.19 -5.47
C MET A 88 -3.11 16.05 -6.84
N LYS A 89 -3.65 15.18 -7.70
CA LYS A 89 -3.19 14.94 -9.08
C LYS A 89 -1.66 14.78 -9.22
N MET A 90 -1.06 14.02 -8.32
CA MET A 90 0.39 13.76 -8.24
C MET A 90 0.86 12.65 -9.19
N MET A 91 -0.06 11.85 -9.72
CA MET A 91 0.25 10.67 -10.53
C MET A 91 -0.67 10.61 -11.75
N ASN A 92 -0.13 10.12 -12.87
CA ASN A 92 -0.93 9.87 -14.07
C ASN A 92 -1.84 8.64 -13.86
N VAL A 93 -3.10 8.71 -14.30
CA VAL A 93 -4.07 7.61 -14.20
C VAL A 93 -3.58 6.31 -14.86
N TYR A 94 -2.80 6.38 -15.94
CA TYR A 94 -2.24 5.19 -16.58
C TYR A 94 -1.27 4.44 -15.66
N VAL A 95 -0.50 5.16 -14.85
CA VAL A 95 0.43 4.59 -13.87
C VAL A 95 -0.34 3.85 -12.78
N PHE A 96 -1.44 4.45 -12.30
CA PHE A 96 -2.35 3.77 -11.37
C PHE A 96 -2.85 2.45 -11.94
N TYR A 97 -3.37 2.43 -13.17
CA TYR A 97 -3.89 1.20 -13.78
C TYR A 97 -2.83 0.13 -13.95
N ILE A 98 -1.58 0.49 -14.30
CA ILE A 98 -0.47 -0.46 -14.38
C ILE A 98 -0.21 -1.11 -13.01
N ILE A 99 -0.13 -0.29 -11.95
CA ILE A 99 0.11 -0.79 -10.59
C ILE A 99 -1.05 -1.66 -10.12
N LEU A 100 -2.29 -1.19 -10.28
CA LEU A 100 -3.52 -1.90 -9.91
C LEU A 100 -3.63 -3.25 -10.61
N PHE A 101 -3.51 -3.26 -11.94
CA PHE A 101 -3.61 -4.48 -12.73
C PHE A 101 -2.58 -5.51 -12.27
N ARG A 102 -1.32 -5.08 -12.09
CA ARG A 102 -0.27 -5.96 -11.58
C ARG A 102 -0.59 -6.48 -10.18
N GLU A 103 -1.03 -5.64 -9.26
CA GLU A 103 -1.35 -6.05 -7.88
C GLU A 103 -2.42 -7.14 -7.83
N VAL A 104 -3.48 -6.98 -8.62
CA VAL A 104 -4.55 -7.99 -8.76
C VAL A 104 -4.00 -9.24 -9.43
N PHE A 105 -3.31 -9.09 -10.57
CA PHE A 105 -2.79 -10.21 -11.35
C PHE A 105 -1.84 -11.11 -10.54
N ILE A 106 -0.83 -10.53 -9.87
CA ILE A 106 0.13 -11.32 -9.06
C ILE A 106 -0.54 -11.94 -7.83
N THR A 107 -1.56 -11.29 -7.27
CA THR A 107 -2.36 -11.90 -6.20
C THR A 107 -3.07 -13.15 -6.68
N LEU A 108 -3.79 -13.05 -7.80
CA LEU A 108 -4.53 -14.17 -8.38
C LEU A 108 -3.57 -15.30 -8.80
N LEU A 109 -2.46 -14.96 -9.44
CA LEU A 109 -1.45 -15.91 -9.85
C LEU A 109 -0.90 -16.71 -8.66
N ARG A 110 -0.51 -16.02 -7.59
CA ARG A 110 -0.01 -16.66 -6.37
C ARG A 110 -1.08 -17.53 -5.69
N GLN A 111 -2.33 -17.09 -5.69
CA GLN A 111 -3.45 -17.89 -5.18
C GLN A 111 -3.62 -19.17 -6.00
N TYR A 112 -3.58 -19.07 -7.33
CA TYR A 112 -3.66 -20.21 -8.25
C TYR A 112 -2.55 -21.24 -8.00
N TYR A 113 -1.30 -20.80 -7.85
CA TYR A 113 -0.19 -21.71 -7.53
C TYR A 113 -0.33 -22.34 -6.13
N THR A 114 -0.83 -21.60 -5.15
CA THR A 114 -1.08 -22.12 -3.80
C THR A 114 -2.12 -23.24 -3.83
N MET A 115 -3.18 -23.12 -4.64
CA MET A 115 -4.16 -24.20 -4.84
C MET A 115 -3.52 -25.46 -5.46
N LYS A 116 -2.45 -25.30 -6.23
CA LYS A 116 -1.65 -26.41 -6.80
C LYS A 116 -0.52 -26.91 -5.89
N LYS A 117 -0.48 -26.48 -4.62
CA LYS A 117 0.61 -26.77 -3.66
C LYS A 117 2.00 -26.34 -4.14
N ILE A 118 2.07 -25.35 -5.03
CA ILE A 118 3.32 -24.73 -5.49
C ILE A 118 3.49 -23.41 -4.74
N TYR A 119 4.53 -23.33 -3.93
CA TYR A 119 4.82 -22.13 -3.14
C TYR A 119 5.82 -21.25 -3.88
N ILE A 120 5.36 -20.08 -4.34
CA ILE A 120 6.22 -19.06 -4.94
C ILE A 120 6.95 -18.31 -3.82
N GLN A 121 8.28 -18.32 -3.85
CA GLN A 121 9.09 -17.59 -2.89
C GLN A 121 9.02 -16.08 -3.10
N ALA A 122 9.15 -15.32 -2.01
CA ALA A 122 9.19 -13.87 -2.07
C ALA A 122 10.44 -13.39 -2.83
N ASN A 123 10.24 -12.69 -3.95
CA ASN A 123 11.34 -12.12 -4.73
C ASN A 123 11.76 -10.74 -4.20
N VAL A 124 13.06 -10.43 -4.27
CA VAL A 124 13.65 -9.12 -3.99
C VAL A 124 12.94 -8.02 -4.78
N TRP A 125 12.64 -8.25 -6.06
CA TRP A 125 11.90 -7.30 -6.89
C TRP A 125 10.51 -6.94 -6.34
N GLY A 126 9.85 -7.88 -5.66
CA GLY A 126 8.59 -7.62 -4.98
C GLY A 126 8.76 -6.66 -3.80
N LYS A 127 9.85 -6.80 -3.04
CA LYS A 127 10.19 -5.89 -1.93
C LYS A 127 10.53 -4.50 -2.46
N VAL A 128 11.37 -4.41 -3.48
CA VAL A 128 11.77 -3.13 -4.11
C VAL A 128 10.53 -2.38 -4.60
N LYS A 129 9.63 -3.05 -5.33
CA LYS A 129 8.34 -2.48 -5.76
C LYS A 129 7.59 -1.87 -4.58
N THR A 130 7.37 -2.65 -3.52
CA THR A 130 6.56 -2.20 -2.38
C THR A 130 7.23 -1.02 -1.66
N THR A 131 8.55 -1.04 -1.49
CA THR A 131 9.29 0.07 -0.89
C THR A 131 9.14 1.35 -1.71
N PHE A 132 9.31 1.29 -3.02
CA PHE A 132 9.15 2.46 -3.90
C PHE A 132 7.73 3.01 -3.85
N GLN A 133 6.72 2.13 -3.94
CA GLN A 133 5.33 2.55 -3.91
C GLN A 133 4.93 3.20 -2.59
N LEU A 134 5.24 2.58 -1.44
CA LEU A 134 4.92 3.16 -0.14
C LEU A 134 5.68 4.46 0.10
N THR A 135 6.96 4.52 -0.29
CA THR A 135 7.75 5.76 -0.18
C THR A 135 7.15 6.88 -1.03
N GLY A 136 6.74 6.58 -2.26
CA GLY A 136 6.07 7.54 -3.15
C GLY A 136 4.75 8.02 -2.57
N ILE A 137 3.93 7.11 -2.05
CA ILE A 137 2.64 7.47 -1.45
C ILE A 137 2.84 8.37 -0.23
N ILE A 138 3.70 7.97 0.72
CA ILE A 138 3.94 8.73 1.94
C ILE A 138 4.52 10.11 1.61
N SER A 139 5.52 10.17 0.73
CA SER A 139 6.14 11.45 0.35
C SER A 139 5.17 12.39 -0.36
N ALA A 140 4.31 11.87 -1.24
CA ALA A 140 3.29 12.68 -1.92
C ALA A 140 2.21 13.19 -0.96
N LEU A 141 1.73 12.34 -0.04
CA LEU A 141 0.77 12.72 0.99
C LEU A 141 1.35 13.76 1.95
N VAL A 142 2.58 13.56 2.42
CA VAL A 142 3.30 14.51 3.29
C VAL A 142 3.53 15.84 2.57
N TYR A 143 3.94 15.80 1.30
CA TYR A 143 4.11 17.01 0.51
C TYR A 143 2.79 17.79 0.39
N TYR A 144 1.71 17.13 -0.01
CA TYR A 144 0.43 17.79 -0.21
C TYR A 144 -0.16 18.33 1.10
N SER A 145 -0.03 17.59 2.20
CA SER A 145 -0.60 17.98 3.48
C SER A 145 0.23 19.02 4.23
N LEU A 146 1.57 18.94 4.21
CA LEU A 146 2.42 19.78 5.05
C LEU A 146 3.17 20.85 4.28
N LEU A 147 3.60 20.60 3.04
CA LEU A 147 4.47 21.53 2.31
C LEU A 147 3.70 22.42 1.34
N TYR A 148 2.74 21.86 0.60
CA TYR A 148 1.95 22.60 -0.39
C TYR A 148 1.34 23.91 0.15
N PRO A 149 0.75 23.98 1.36
CA PRO A 149 0.20 25.23 1.90
C PRO A 149 1.23 26.36 2.05
N PHE A 150 2.52 26.04 2.24
CA PHE A 150 3.58 27.03 2.42
C PHE A 150 4.31 27.37 1.11
N ILE A 151 4.34 26.45 0.15
CA ILE A 151 5.07 26.61 -1.12
C ILE A 151 4.19 26.28 -2.36
N PRO A 152 3.03 26.94 -2.54
CA PRO A 152 2.11 26.63 -3.63
C PRO A 152 2.70 26.93 -5.01
N THR A 153 3.59 27.92 -5.13
CA THR A 153 4.25 28.31 -6.40
C THR A 153 5.05 27.18 -7.03
N TYR A 154 5.57 26.23 -6.24
CA TYR A 154 6.36 25.10 -6.73
C TYR A 154 5.51 23.86 -7.04
N HIS A 155 4.19 23.94 -6.87
CA HIS A 155 3.31 22.77 -6.95
C HIS A 155 3.39 22.02 -8.27
N SER A 156 3.41 22.72 -9.41
CA SER A 156 3.53 22.10 -10.72
C SER A 156 4.85 21.33 -10.90
N LYS A 157 5.95 21.84 -10.33
CA LYS A 157 7.26 21.16 -10.36
C LYS A 157 7.25 19.89 -9.50
N PHE A 158 6.65 19.95 -8.32
CA PHE A 158 6.51 18.78 -7.45
C PHE A 158 5.58 17.73 -8.07
N GLN A 159 4.43 18.14 -8.62
CA GLN A 159 3.53 17.24 -9.35
C GLN A 159 4.25 16.51 -10.48
N PHE A 160 5.04 17.24 -11.29
CA PHE A 160 5.84 16.64 -12.35
C PHE A 160 6.90 15.65 -11.80
N GLY A 161 7.59 16.01 -10.71
CA GLY A 161 8.55 15.14 -10.04
C GLY A 161 7.94 13.85 -9.50
N PHE A 162 6.80 13.94 -8.81
CA PHE A 162 6.06 12.77 -8.34
C PHE A 162 5.56 11.92 -9.50
N ASN A 163 5.07 12.53 -10.58
CA ASN A 163 4.62 11.81 -11.76
C ASN A 163 5.74 10.91 -12.33
N ILE A 164 6.94 11.47 -12.50
CA ILE A 164 8.13 10.71 -12.94
C ILE A 164 8.46 9.59 -11.96
N PHE A 165 8.48 9.89 -10.64
CA PHE A 165 8.75 8.89 -9.62
C PHE A 165 7.77 7.71 -9.68
N PHE A 166 6.49 7.98 -9.89
CA PHE A 166 5.48 6.94 -10.03
C PHE A 166 5.59 6.16 -11.34
N TRP A 167 6.03 6.79 -12.44
CA TRP A 167 6.39 6.06 -13.67
C TRP A 167 7.55 5.08 -13.44
N ILE A 168 8.60 5.50 -12.74
CA ILE A 168 9.71 4.61 -12.34
C ILE A 168 9.16 3.46 -11.48
N THR A 169 8.27 3.77 -10.53
CA THR A 169 7.61 2.76 -9.69
C THR A 169 6.79 1.77 -10.53
N ALA A 170 6.07 2.22 -11.56
CA ALA A 170 5.36 1.34 -12.49
C ALA A 170 6.30 0.43 -13.28
N VAL A 171 7.43 0.94 -13.76
CA VAL A 171 8.45 0.10 -14.44
C VAL A 171 8.96 -0.98 -13.50
N ILE A 172 9.34 -0.62 -12.26
CA ILE A 172 9.76 -1.60 -11.23
C ILE A 172 8.63 -2.60 -10.95
N THR A 173 7.37 -2.15 -10.96
CA THR A 173 6.19 -2.98 -10.72
C THR A 173 6.01 -4.03 -11.82
N VAL A 174 6.19 -3.64 -13.08
CA VAL A 174 6.13 -4.55 -14.24
C VAL A 174 7.31 -5.52 -14.21
N LEU A 175 8.54 -5.05 -14.01
CA LEU A 175 9.73 -5.91 -13.87
C LEU A 175 9.54 -6.94 -12.76
N SER A 176 9.02 -6.50 -11.61
CA SER A 176 8.64 -7.41 -10.54
C SER A 176 7.56 -8.38 -10.98
N GLY A 177 6.54 -7.96 -11.73
CA GLY A 177 5.48 -8.86 -12.24
C GLY A 177 6.04 -9.99 -13.11
N VAL A 178 6.95 -9.67 -14.03
CA VAL A 178 7.57 -10.67 -14.93
C VAL A 178 8.29 -11.76 -14.13
N THR A 179 8.97 -11.41 -13.05
CA THR A 179 9.68 -12.40 -12.23
C THR A 179 8.76 -13.40 -11.51
N TYR A 180 7.47 -13.11 -11.37
CA TYR A 180 6.49 -14.04 -10.80
C TYR A 180 5.88 -14.97 -11.86
N LEU A 181 5.99 -14.63 -13.15
CA LEU A 181 5.59 -15.51 -14.25
C LEU A 181 6.59 -16.66 -14.45
N PHE A 182 7.86 -16.42 -14.12
CA PHE A 182 8.93 -17.42 -14.15
C PHE A 182 9.42 -17.71 -12.72
N PRO A 183 8.57 -18.29 -11.85
CA PRO A 183 8.93 -18.49 -10.45
C PRO A 183 10.03 -19.56 -10.33
N ASN A 184 11.04 -19.30 -9.51
CA ASN A 184 11.92 -20.34 -8.96
C ASN A 184 11.10 -21.20 -7.99
N ALA A 185 10.32 -22.12 -8.55
CA ALA A 185 9.41 -22.98 -7.81
C ALA A 185 10.19 -24.11 -7.13
N ARG A 186 10.02 -24.26 -5.81
CA ARG A 186 10.25 -25.57 -5.16
C ARG A 186 8.91 -26.30 -5.19
N LYS A 187 8.85 -27.48 -5.82
CA LYS A 187 7.73 -28.39 -5.60
C LYS A 187 7.75 -28.74 -4.11
N GLY A 188 6.66 -28.48 -3.40
CA GLY A 188 6.48 -29.03 -2.06
C GLY A 188 6.35 -30.55 -2.19
N ASN A 189 7.21 -31.28 -1.48
CA ASN A 189 6.97 -32.69 -1.19
C ASN A 189 5.68 -32.83 -0.36
#